data_AF-A0A9D4HYH1-F1
#
_entry.id   AF-A0A9D4HYH1-F1
#
_cell.length_a   1.000
_cell.length_b   1.000
_cell.length_c   1.000
_cell.angle_alpha   90.00
_cell.angle_beta   90.00
_cell.angle_gamma   90.00
#
_symmetry.space_group_name_H-M   'P 1'
#
loop_
_entity.id
_entity.type
_entity.pdbx_description
1 polymer ?
#
loop_
_entity_poly.entity_id
_entity_poly.type
_entity_poly.pdbx_seq_one_letter_code
_entity_poly.pdbx_strand_id
1 'polypeptide(L)'
;MSALSILAEECELLNDSKYRSYITQVEKALKSFDSTSEWADLISALGKLNKVLLAHVRYPVIPKRVTIGKRLAQCLHPALPSGVHMKALETYDIIFKCIGTDRLAQDLFIYSAGLFPLLSYSAMNVKPVLLLIYEHHFVTLGRRIKPGLNGLLLGLLPGLEEGSEFYDQTDALLLDFCECTDPPYFYTCLWECVHSCPSVRLAAITFLMAHYNKKQTMEDQLHMVGLNISLMIEALCSAVQDSSVLVQRSMLDFLLVAFPLHNRQLTHADMARVVLATITVLLRRDMSLNRRFYAWLLGSNTTLVQVQEARSKGDVSESPSGEMTYFERYSRDLLVQALRQLLVEKPGGSDTVSARSAVLKPFRILISLLDKPEIGPVILESVLLSIFRCLCREYDISKSSKVSAFVKQALKKDDSYYEELLKTANLLFGTFEPYFIWDYASRKFQEACAGSHEGFVGNQEACIGSQDGCAGSQRSLRKISGSQSMSEPQESADIDELCTLVAYLLDIVSLETFSETQTEHLPHLLCSLITSLTRHCSHLPDAHILRMLRLCSKILSKVQPTVTVSGSHDHSADTSCDASMLEQVEVLTV
;
A
#
# COMPACT_ATOMS: atom_id res chain seq x y z
N MET A 1 -18.18 38.61 -8.23
CA MET A 1 -18.48 39.67 -7.23
C MET A 1 -17.66 39.35 -5.98
N SER A 2 -16.90 40.29 -5.41
CA SER A 2 -16.07 40.01 -4.22
C SER A 2 -16.90 40.08 -2.93
N ALA A 3 -16.46 39.43 -1.84
CA ALA A 3 -17.16 39.45 -0.54
C ALA A 3 -17.40 40.88 0.01
N LEU A 4 -16.50 41.82 -0.32
CA LEU A 4 -16.63 43.26 -0.02
C LEU A 4 -17.84 43.90 -0.71
N SER A 5 -18.18 43.46 -1.93
CA SER A 5 -19.34 43.96 -2.66
C SER A 5 -20.66 43.55 -2.02
N ILE A 6 -20.73 42.37 -1.40
CA ILE A 6 -21.95 41.90 -0.71
C ILE A 6 -22.20 42.70 0.56
N LEU A 7 -21.14 42.95 1.34
CA LEU A 7 -21.27 43.77 2.55
C LEU A 7 -21.68 45.20 2.21
N ALA A 8 -21.14 45.76 1.12
CA ALA A 8 -21.55 47.06 0.62
C ALA A 8 -23.04 47.09 0.23
N GLU A 9 -23.52 46.08 -0.51
CA GLU A 9 -24.92 45.97 -0.91
C GLU A 9 -25.86 45.73 0.27
N GLU A 10 -25.45 44.93 1.26
CA GLU A 10 -26.20 44.75 2.51
C GLU A 10 -26.29 46.08 3.29
N CYS A 11 -25.19 46.84 3.35
CA CYS A 11 -25.18 48.17 3.96
C CYS A 11 -26.07 49.18 3.22
N GLU A 12 -26.11 49.14 1.90
CA GLU A 12 -27.01 49.97 1.10
C GLU A 12 -28.47 49.62 1.35
N LEU A 13 -28.79 48.33 1.41
CA LEU A 13 -30.14 47.83 1.69
C LEU A 13 -30.63 48.21 3.09
N LEU A 14 -29.76 48.42 4.08
CA LEU A 14 -30.16 48.89 5.41
C LEU A 14 -30.83 50.28 5.39
N ASN A 15 -30.59 51.08 4.34
CA ASN A 15 -31.28 52.35 4.16
C ASN A 15 -32.74 52.18 3.72
N ASP A 16 -33.08 51.06 3.07
CA ASP A 16 -34.44 50.73 2.66
C ASP A 16 -35.30 50.33 3.88
N SER A 17 -36.42 51.03 4.08
CA SER A 17 -37.38 50.73 5.15
C SER A 17 -38.06 49.37 4.98
N LYS A 18 -38.28 48.92 3.73
CA LYS A 18 -38.87 47.61 3.44
C LYS A 18 -37.90 46.49 3.77
N TYR A 19 -36.62 46.66 3.46
CA TYR A 19 -35.59 45.68 3.85
C TYR A 19 -35.42 45.61 5.37
N ARG A 20 -35.44 46.75 6.08
CA ARG A 20 -35.47 46.75 7.56
C ARG A 20 -36.68 46.00 8.12
N SER A 21 -37.86 46.15 7.51
CA SER A 21 -39.04 45.35 7.88
C SER A 21 -38.84 43.86 7.62
N TYR A 22 -38.20 43.50 6.51
CA TYR A 22 -37.85 42.10 6.19
C TYR A 22 -36.92 41.50 7.25
N ILE A 23 -35.88 42.23 7.69
CA ILE A 23 -34.99 41.80 8.79
C ILE A 23 -35.81 41.49 10.06
N THR A 24 -36.68 42.41 10.48
CA THR A 24 -37.50 42.22 11.70
C THR A 24 -38.45 41.03 11.57
N GLN A 25 -39.04 40.80 10.39
CA GLN A 25 -39.91 39.65 10.13
C GLN A 25 -39.13 38.32 10.18
N VAL A 26 -37.93 38.29 9.62
CA VAL A 26 -37.03 37.12 9.70
C VAL A 26 -36.62 36.85 11.14
N GLU A 27 -36.22 37.87 11.91
CA GLU A 27 -35.88 37.70 13.33
C GLU A 27 -37.06 37.18 14.15
N LYS A 28 -38.28 37.66 13.86
CA LYS A 28 -39.50 37.15 14.50
C LYS A 28 -39.78 35.70 14.13
N ALA A 29 -39.56 35.30 12.89
CA ALA A 29 -39.67 33.91 12.46
C ALA A 29 -38.61 33.03 13.13
N LEU A 30 -37.36 33.50 13.21
CA LEU A 30 -36.25 32.77 13.84
C LEU A 30 -36.49 32.51 15.34
N LYS A 31 -37.11 33.45 16.07
CA LYS A 31 -37.49 33.23 17.49
C LYS A 31 -38.38 32.01 17.69
N SER A 32 -39.16 31.60 16.68
CA SER A 32 -40.01 30.41 16.80
C SER A 32 -39.22 29.09 16.82
N PHE A 33 -37.96 29.09 16.39
CA PHE A 33 -37.05 27.95 16.52
C PHE A 33 -36.49 27.81 17.95
N ASP A 34 -36.53 28.86 18.76
CA ASP A 34 -36.02 28.82 20.14
C ASP A 34 -37.04 28.24 21.12
N SER A 35 -38.33 28.26 20.75
CA SER A 35 -39.45 27.78 21.56
C SER A 35 -39.98 26.41 21.11
N THR A 36 -39.19 25.61 20.39
CA THR A 36 -39.63 24.31 19.88
C THR A 36 -39.44 23.21 20.92
N SER A 37 -40.51 22.53 21.29
CA SER A 37 -40.47 21.35 22.17
C SER A 37 -40.63 20.04 21.40
N GLU A 38 -41.33 20.08 20.27
CA GLU A 38 -41.59 18.92 19.43
C GLU A 38 -41.12 19.13 17.99
N TRP A 39 -40.92 18.04 17.25
CA TRP A 39 -40.51 18.09 15.85
C TRP A 39 -41.57 18.78 14.95
N ALA A 40 -42.84 18.72 15.31
CA ALA A 40 -43.92 19.44 14.59
C ALA A 40 -43.79 20.97 14.70
N ASP A 41 -43.20 21.47 15.80
CA ASP A 41 -42.93 22.89 15.98
C ASP A 41 -41.89 23.38 14.97
N LEU A 42 -40.90 22.54 14.62
CA LEU A 42 -39.91 22.86 13.59
C LEU A 42 -40.56 23.01 12.20
N ILE A 43 -41.52 22.15 11.85
CA ILE A 43 -42.28 22.27 10.59
C ILE A 43 -43.05 23.60 10.57
N SER A 44 -43.67 23.96 11.69
CA SER A 44 -44.38 25.23 11.85
C SER A 44 -43.45 26.45 11.77
N ALA A 45 -42.26 26.37 12.38
CA ALA A 45 -41.24 27.42 12.35
C ALA A 45 -40.67 27.61 10.93
N LEU A 46 -40.33 26.52 10.24
CA LEU A 46 -39.94 26.52 8.82
C LEU A 46 -41.04 27.08 7.93
N GLY A 47 -42.30 26.70 8.16
CA GLY A 47 -43.45 27.23 7.44
C GLY A 47 -43.63 28.74 7.60
N LYS A 48 -43.41 29.27 8.81
CA LYS A 48 -43.39 30.73 9.06
C LYS A 48 -42.23 31.39 8.32
N LEU A 49 -41.04 30.81 8.35
CA LEU A 49 -39.88 31.32 7.63
C LEU A 49 -40.11 31.34 6.11
N ASN A 50 -40.62 30.26 5.51
CA ASN A 50 -40.93 30.17 4.08
C ASN A 50 -41.88 31.29 3.64
N LYS A 51 -42.94 31.56 4.41
CA LYS A 51 -43.88 32.66 4.13
C LYS A 51 -43.19 34.02 4.10
N VAL A 52 -42.26 34.27 5.03
CA VAL A 52 -41.51 35.53 5.07
C VAL A 52 -40.55 35.60 3.88
N LEU A 53 -39.82 34.54 3.55
CA LEU A 53 -38.90 34.52 2.40
C LEU A 53 -39.64 34.75 1.07
N LEU A 54 -40.77 34.07 0.86
CA LEU A 54 -41.61 34.21 -0.34
C LEU A 54 -42.31 35.56 -0.46
N ALA A 55 -42.53 36.27 0.65
CA ALA A 55 -43.06 37.64 0.60
C ALA A 55 -42.00 38.66 0.12
N HIS A 56 -40.71 38.30 0.20
CA HIS A 56 -39.57 39.19 0.00
C HIS A 56 -38.58 38.69 -1.08
N VAL A 57 -39.04 37.87 -2.03
CA VAL A 57 -38.23 37.30 -3.15
C VAL A 57 -37.46 38.33 -3.98
N ARG A 58 -37.85 39.61 -3.92
CA ARG A 58 -37.17 40.71 -4.63
C ARG A 58 -35.80 41.06 -4.04
N TYR A 59 -35.53 40.66 -2.80
CA TYR A 59 -34.25 40.92 -2.14
C TYR A 59 -33.35 39.68 -2.24
N PRO A 60 -32.24 39.74 -3.00
CA PRO A 60 -31.32 38.62 -3.12
C PRO A 60 -30.41 38.47 -1.88
N VAL A 61 -30.39 39.46 -0.98
CA VAL A 61 -29.67 39.40 0.30
C VAL A 61 -30.62 38.89 1.37
N ILE A 62 -30.34 37.70 1.91
CA ILE A 62 -31.15 37.08 2.96
C ILE A 62 -30.66 37.54 4.34
N PRO A 63 -31.50 38.20 5.15
CA PRO A 63 -31.17 38.58 6.53
C PRO A 63 -30.78 37.37 7.37
N LYS A 64 -29.76 37.53 8.22
CA LYS A 64 -29.33 36.47 9.16
C LYS A 64 -29.05 35.11 8.49
N ARG A 65 -28.58 35.11 7.23
CA ARG A 65 -28.29 33.90 6.43
C ARG A 65 -27.52 32.81 7.18
N VAL A 66 -26.54 33.18 8.00
CA VAL A 66 -25.75 32.22 8.82
C VAL A 66 -26.62 31.55 9.88
N THR A 67 -27.47 32.30 10.57
CA THR A 67 -28.39 31.74 11.57
C THR A 67 -29.44 30.85 10.92
N ILE A 68 -29.98 31.26 9.78
CA ILE A 68 -30.91 30.45 8.99
C ILE A 68 -30.23 29.14 8.56
N GLY A 69 -29.03 29.21 7.98
CA GLY A 69 -28.27 28.02 7.56
C GLY A 69 -28.03 27.04 8.70
N LYS A 70 -27.65 27.54 9.88
CA LYS A 70 -27.49 26.71 11.10
C LYS A 70 -28.79 26.03 11.51
N ARG A 71 -29.93 26.74 11.50
CA ARG A 71 -31.24 26.16 11.84
C ARG A 71 -31.67 25.12 10.79
N LEU A 72 -31.44 25.38 9.51
CA LEU A 72 -31.74 24.43 8.45
C LEU A 72 -30.89 23.16 8.57
N ALA A 73 -29.59 23.28 8.85
CA ALA A 73 -28.74 22.11 9.10
C ALA A 73 -29.22 21.29 10.30
N GLN A 74 -29.67 21.94 11.38
CA GLN A 74 -30.28 21.24 12.53
C GLN A 74 -31.57 20.51 12.13
N CYS A 75 -32.40 21.13 11.29
CA CYS A 75 -33.62 20.50 10.78
C CYS A 75 -33.37 19.28 9.90
N LEU A 76 -32.14 19.10 9.38
CA LEU A 76 -31.72 17.93 8.61
C LEU A 76 -31.07 16.84 9.47
N HIS A 77 -31.05 16.96 10.80
CA HIS A 77 -30.43 15.96 11.67
C HIS A 77 -31.08 14.56 11.51
N PRO A 78 -30.30 13.45 11.55
CA PRO A 78 -30.82 12.09 11.36
C PRO A 78 -31.92 11.67 12.34
N ALA A 79 -31.92 12.23 13.55
CA ALA A 79 -32.92 11.94 14.58
C ALA A 79 -34.30 12.59 14.33
N LEU A 80 -34.42 13.44 13.31
CA LEU A 80 -35.69 14.11 12.97
C LEU A 80 -36.44 13.35 11.87
N PRO A 81 -37.79 13.40 11.87
CA PRO A 81 -38.58 12.68 10.90
C PRO A 81 -38.52 13.33 9.50
N SER A 82 -38.83 12.53 8.47
CA SER A 82 -38.77 12.94 7.06
C SER A 82 -39.62 14.18 6.74
N GLY A 83 -40.73 14.40 7.46
CA GLY A 83 -41.54 15.61 7.29
C GLY A 83 -40.78 16.91 7.61
N VAL A 84 -39.89 16.89 8.60
CA VAL A 84 -39.01 18.04 8.92
C VAL A 84 -37.96 18.22 7.83
N HIS A 85 -37.35 17.12 7.37
CA HIS A 85 -36.37 17.15 6.29
C HIS A 85 -36.96 17.75 5.01
N MET A 86 -38.11 17.25 4.56
CA MET A 86 -38.82 17.75 3.38
C MET A 86 -39.11 19.24 3.49
N LYS A 87 -39.57 19.70 4.67
CA LYS A 87 -39.87 21.12 4.85
C LYS A 87 -38.61 21.99 4.84
N ALA A 88 -37.51 21.50 5.39
CA ALA A 88 -36.22 22.18 5.35
C ALA A 88 -35.67 22.26 3.92
N LEU A 89 -35.77 21.18 3.13
CA LEU A 89 -35.39 21.15 1.71
C LEU A 89 -36.20 22.16 0.88
N GLU A 90 -37.51 22.29 1.14
CA GLU A 90 -38.34 23.36 0.55
C GLU A 90 -37.80 24.75 0.91
N THR A 91 -37.38 24.98 2.16
CA THR A 91 -36.76 26.24 2.56
C THR A 91 -35.44 26.50 1.82
N TYR A 92 -34.59 25.48 1.66
CA TYR A 92 -33.36 25.60 0.86
C TYR A 92 -33.67 25.99 -0.59
N ASP A 93 -34.62 25.33 -1.23
CA ASP A 93 -35.03 25.63 -2.61
C ASP A 93 -35.52 27.08 -2.77
N ILE A 94 -36.33 27.58 -1.83
CA ILE A 94 -36.77 28.98 -1.81
C ILE A 94 -35.57 29.91 -1.69
N ILE A 95 -34.65 29.65 -0.76
CA ILE A 95 -33.46 30.48 -0.55
C ILE A 95 -32.62 30.53 -1.83
N PHE A 96 -32.33 29.38 -2.45
CA PHE A 96 -31.48 29.30 -3.63
C PHE A 96 -32.11 30.02 -4.83
N LYS A 97 -33.43 29.95 -5.00
CA LYS A 97 -34.18 30.73 -6.00
C LYS A 97 -34.10 32.25 -5.74
N CYS A 98 -34.11 32.68 -4.47
CA CYS A 98 -33.99 34.09 -4.12
C CYS A 98 -32.58 34.66 -4.35
N ILE A 99 -31.54 33.93 -3.93
CA ILE A 99 -30.16 34.44 -3.94
C ILE A 99 -29.46 34.27 -5.29
N GLY A 100 -29.89 33.30 -6.10
CA GLY A 100 -29.28 32.96 -7.38
C GLY A 100 -27.89 32.30 -7.26
N THR A 101 -27.36 31.87 -8.40
CA THR A 101 -26.13 31.06 -8.47
C THR A 101 -24.89 31.81 -7.99
N ASP A 102 -24.78 33.11 -8.28
CA ASP A 102 -23.62 33.93 -7.90
C ASP A 102 -23.43 34.06 -6.39
N ARG A 103 -24.53 34.18 -5.64
CA ARG A 103 -24.49 34.26 -4.17
C ARG A 103 -24.41 32.88 -3.55
N LEU A 104 -25.12 31.89 -4.09
CA LEU A 104 -25.02 30.51 -3.62
C LEU A 104 -23.58 30.01 -3.67
N ALA A 105 -22.82 30.32 -4.72
CA ALA A 105 -21.40 30.00 -4.81
C ALA A 105 -20.57 30.61 -3.66
N GLN A 106 -20.89 31.82 -3.21
CA GLN A 106 -20.17 32.52 -2.14
C GLN A 106 -20.59 32.01 -0.75
N ASP A 107 -21.86 31.69 -0.59
CA ASP A 107 -22.46 31.21 0.65
C ASP A 107 -22.49 29.68 0.75
N LEU A 108 -21.77 28.98 -0.12
CA LEU A 108 -21.78 27.52 -0.24
C LEU A 108 -21.53 26.84 1.11
N PHE A 109 -20.56 27.35 1.88
CA PHE A 109 -20.19 26.83 3.21
C PHE A 109 -21.30 26.96 4.26
N ILE A 110 -22.25 27.90 4.08
CA ILE A 110 -23.38 28.10 4.99
C ILE A 110 -24.40 26.99 4.81
N TYR A 111 -24.66 26.62 3.56
CA TYR A 111 -25.78 25.74 3.20
C TYR A 111 -25.36 24.27 3.00
N SER A 112 -24.07 23.99 2.76
CA SER A 112 -23.57 22.63 2.55
C SER A 112 -23.61 21.75 3.80
N ALA A 113 -23.42 22.33 4.99
CA ALA A 113 -23.24 21.58 6.24
C ALA A 113 -24.39 20.63 6.58
N GLY A 114 -25.63 21.01 6.26
CA GLY A 114 -26.80 20.14 6.45
C GLY A 114 -27.11 19.25 5.25
N LEU A 115 -26.92 19.77 4.04
CA LEU A 115 -27.33 19.09 2.80
C LEU A 115 -26.44 17.88 2.50
N PHE A 116 -25.12 18.06 2.52
CA PHE A 116 -24.19 17.02 2.06
C PHE A 116 -24.33 15.69 2.81
N PRO A 117 -24.44 15.67 4.16
CA PRO A 117 -24.58 14.40 4.86
C PRO A 117 -25.95 13.72 4.67
N LEU A 118 -26.99 14.44 4.23
CA LEU A 118 -28.39 14.00 4.34
C LEU A 118 -28.69 12.70 3.58
N LEU A 119 -28.09 12.50 2.41
CA LEU A 119 -28.44 11.39 1.52
C LEU A 119 -28.31 10.02 2.22
N SER A 120 -27.24 9.84 3.00
CA SER A 120 -26.87 8.56 3.63
C SER A 120 -27.87 8.05 4.67
N TYR A 121 -28.63 8.94 5.31
CA TYR A 121 -29.54 8.57 6.41
C TYR A 121 -30.99 9.02 6.19
N SER A 122 -31.26 9.71 5.09
CA SER A 122 -32.61 10.20 4.78
C SER A 122 -33.55 9.07 4.35
N ALA A 123 -34.84 9.27 4.64
CA ALA A 123 -35.89 8.34 4.20
C ALA A 123 -36.04 8.36 2.66
N MET A 124 -36.55 7.26 2.09
CA MET A 124 -36.65 7.10 0.63
C MET A 124 -37.43 8.21 -0.08
N ASN A 125 -38.45 8.78 0.58
CA ASN A 125 -39.22 9.90 0.02
C ASN A 125 -38.47 11.25 0.02
N VAL A 126 -37.38 11.39 0.79
CA VAL A 126 -36.56 12.60 0.89
C VAL A 126 -35.47 12.62 -0.18
N LYS A 127 -34.90 11.46 -0.51
CA LYS A 127 -33.78 11.31 -1.46
C LYS A 127 -34.05 11.98 -2.83
N PRO A 128 -35.19 11.77 -3.51
CA PRO A 128 -35.48 12.44 -4.78
C PRO A 128 -35.45 13.96 -4.68
N VAL A 129 -36.00 14.51 -3.59
CA VAL A 129 -36.07 15.97 -3.39
C VAL A 129 -34.68 16.55 -3.13
N LEU A 130 -33.83 15.83 -2.40
CA LEU A 130 -32.44 16.23 -2.19
C LEU A 130 -31.64 16.20 -3.50
N LEU A 131 -31.77 15.13 -4.29
CA LEU A 131 -31.07 15.00 -5.58
C LEU A 131 -31.48 16.13 -6.55
N LEU A 132 -32.77 16.48 -6.61
CA LEU A 132 -33.26 17.62 -7.39
C LEU A 132 -32.68 18.97 -6.93
N ILE A 133 -32.41 19.14 -5.64
CA ILE A 133 -31.73 20.36 -5.15
C ILE A 133 -30.30 20.43 -5.68
N TYR A 134 -29.57 19.32 -5.70
CA TYR A 134 -28.23 19.30 -6.26
C TYR A 134 -28.24 19.54 -7.77
N GLU A 135 -29.13 18.87 -8.50
CA GLU A 135 -29.30 19.02 -9.94
C GLU A 135 -29.64 20.48 -10.32
N HIS A 136 -30.66 21.07 -9.71
CA HIS A 136 -31.12 22.41 -10.09
C HIS A 136 -30.19 23.53 -9.61
N HIS A 137 -29.61 23.41 -8.40
CA HIS A 137 -28.92 24.54 -7.76
C HIS A 137 -27.41 24.39 -7.66
N PHE A 138 -26.88 23.17 -7.57
CA PHE A 138 -25.44 22.94 -7.39
C PHE A 138 -24.72 22.69 -8.72
N VAL A 139 -25.32 21.95 -9.66
CA VAL A 139 -24.75 21.75 -11.00
C VAL A 139 -24.63 23.11 -11.73
N THR A 140 -25.63 23.97 -11.58
CA THR A 140 -25.66 25.31 -12.20
C THR A 140 -24.60 26.28 -11.65
N LEU A 141 -23.90 25.93 -10.57
CA LEU A 141 -22.74 26.71 -10.09
C LEU A 141 -21.53 26.57 -11.02
N GLY A 142 -21.49 25.52 -11.85
CA GLY A 142 -20.37 25.20 -12.72
C GLY A 142 -19.07 25.08 -11.92
N ARG A 143 -17.98 25.66 -12.43
CA ARG A 143 -16.66 25.63 -11.77
C ARG A 143 -16.62 26.26 -10.37
N ARG A 144 -17.65 26.99 -9.95
CA ARG A 144 -17.70 27.61 -8.63
C ARG A 144 -18.02 26.63 -7.50
N ILE A 145 -18.44 25.39 -7.81
CA ILE A 145 -18.64 24.33 -6.80
C ILE A 145 -17.32 23.76 -6.28
N LYS A 146 -16.19 23.98 -6.97
CA LYS A 146 -14.87 23.40 -6.64
C LYS A 146 -14.48 23.47 -5.16
N PRO A 147 -14.69 24.58 -4.41
CA PRO A 147 -14.36 24.65 -2.98
C PRO A 147 -15.16 23.69 -2.08
N GLY A 148 -16.35 23.26 -2.50
CA GLY A 148 -17.20 22.33 -1.76
C GLY A 148 -17.31 20.94 -2.40
N LEU A 149 -16.58 20.66 -3.48
CA LEU A 149 -16.74 19.43 -4.26
C LEU A 149 -16.46 18.18 -3.42
N ASN A 150 -15.39 18.15 -2.62
CA ASN A 150 -15.10 16.99 -1.75
C ASN A 150 -16.26 16.68 -0.80
N GLY A 151 -16.82 17.71 -0.15
CA GLY A 151 -17.96 17.52 0.75
C GLY A 151 -19.20 17.01 0.01
N LEU A 152 -19.44 17.52 -1.20
CA LEU A 152 -20.54 17.09 -2.06
C LEU A 152 -20.37 15.62 -2.49
N LEU A 153 -19.17 15.23 -2.91
CA LEU A 153 -18.86 13.84 -3.29
C LEU A 153 -19.06 12.89 -2.11
N LEU A 154 -18.55 13.23 -0.92
CA LEU A 154 -18.78 12.43 0.29
C LEU A 154 -20.28 12.26 0.61
N GLY A 155 -21.08 13.27 0.27
CA GLY A 155 -22.54 13.24 0.43
C GLY A 155 -23.28 12.44 -0.64
N LEU A 156 -22.81 12.46 -1.89
CA LEU A 156 -23.46 11.81 -3.04
C LEU A 156 -23.08 10.35 -3.21
N LEU A 157 -21.82 9.99 -2.96
CA LEU A 157 -21.31 8.62 -3.16
C LEU A 157 -22.15 7.52 -2.47
N PRO A 158 -22.70 7.72 -1.25
CA PRO A 158 -23.63 6.77 -0.65
C PRO A 158 -24.89 6.45 -1.48
N GLY A 159 -25.23 7.26 -2.48
CA GLY A 159 -26.32 6.96 -3.41
C GLY A 159 -25.99 5.87 -4.44
N LEU A 160 -24.71 5.52 -4.63
CA LEU A 160 -24.24 4.46 -5.52
C LEU A 160 -24.23 3.06 -4.88
N GLU A 161 -25.16 2.80 -3.97
CA GLU A 161 -25.37 1.46 -3.43
C GLU A 161 -26.00 0.55 -4.49
N GLU A 162 -25.40 -0.63 -4.72
CA GLU A 162 -25.91 -1.60 -5.70
C GLU A 162 -27.36 -2.00 -5.38
N GLY A 163 -28.24 -1.88 -6.38
CA GLY A 163 -29.67 -2.16 -6.23
C GLY A 163 -30.50 -1.01 -5.65
N SER A 164 -29.91 0.15 -5.39
CA SER A 164 -30.64 1.38 -5.03
C SER A 164 -31.47 1.88 -6.21
N GLU A 165 -32.73 2.25 -5.95
CA GLU A 165 -33.62 2.91 -6.93
C GLU A 165 -33.12 4.29 -7.36
N PHE A 166 -32.19 4.88 -6.59
CA PHE A 166 -31.57 6.18 -6.87
C PHE A 166 -30.18 6.07 -7.50
N TYR A 167 -29.71 4.86 -7.81
CA TYR A 167 -28.38 4.61 -8.34
C TYR A 167 -28.13 5.40 -9.63
N ASP A 168 -28.98 5.20 -10.64
CA ASP A 168 -28.82 5.81 -11.97
C ASP A 168 -28.89 7.36 -11.90
N GLN A 169 -29.80 7.89 -11.07
CA GLN A 169 -29.92 9.34 -10.87
C GLN A 169 -28.67 9.91 -10.19
N THR A 170 -28.12 9.22 -9.19
CA THR A 170 -26.91 9.65 -8.49
C THR A 170 -25.68 9.57 -9.41
N ASP A 171 -25.59 8.52 -10.23
CA ASP A 171 -24.51 8.33 -11.19
C ASP A 171 -24.48 9.44 -12.25
N ALA A 172 -25.63 9.73 -12.86
CA ALA A 172 -25.78 10.84 -13.81
C ALA A 172 -25.38 12.18 -13.18
N LEU A 173 -25.82 12.45 -11.95
CA LEU A 173 -25.48 13.68 -11.24
C LEU A 173 -23.97 13.80 -10.96
N LEU A 174 -23.29 12.70 -10.65
CA LEU A 174 -21.83 12.70 -10.49
C LEU A 174 -21.10 12.99 -11.81
N LEU A 175 -21.62 12.49 -12.94
CA LEU A 175 -21.10 12.84 -14.26
C LEU A 175 -21.31 14.33 -14.58
N ASP A 176 -22.47 14.91 -14.26
CA ASP A 176 -22.72 16.35 -14.44
C ASP A 176 -21.70 17.19 -13.65
N PHE A 177 -21.39 16.78 -12.40
CA PHE A 177 -20.34 17.44 -11.61
C PHE A 177 -18.93 17.22 -12.18
N CYS A 178 -18.66 16.06 -12.77
CA CYS A 178 -17.40 15.78 -13.45
C CYS A 178 -17.20 16.73 -14.65
N GLU A 179 -18.22 16.92 -15.48
CA GLU A 179 -18.20 17.84 -16.60
C GLU A 179 -18.07 19.30 -16.15
N CYS A 180 -18.85 19.72 -15.14
CA CYS A 180 -18.87 21.09 -14.65
C CYS A 180 -17.58 21.54 -13.94
N THR A 181 -16.82 20.61 -13.37
CA THR A 181 -15.61 20.91 -12.57
C THR A 181 -14.29 20.60 -13.27
N ASP A 182 -14.35 20.17 -14.53
CA ASP A 182 -13.24 19.59 -15.28
C ASP A 182 -12.88 18.17 -14.77
N PRO A 183 -12.88 17.14 -15.64
CA PRO A 183 -12.67 15.75 -15.20
C PRO A 183 -11.41 15.51 -14.34
N PRO A 184 -10.22 16.07 -14.67
CA PRO A 184 -9.04 15.87 -13.83
C PRO A 184 -9.20 16.40 -12.40
N TYR A 185 -9.90 17.52 -12.21
CA TYR A 185 -10.16 18.06 -10.88
C TYR A 185 -11.14 17.17 -10.12
N PHE A 186 -12.23 16.75 -10.78
CA PHE A 186 -13.22 15.83 -10.22
C PHE A 186 -12.57 14.53 -9.73
N TYR A 187 -11.76 13.88 -10.55
CA TYR A 187 -11.08 12.63 -10.15
C TYR A 187 -10.05 12.86 -9.04
N THR A 188 -9.42 14.03 -8.96
CA THR A 188 -8.56 14.38 -7.80
C THR A 188 -9.35 14.38 -6.49
N CYS A 189 -10.52 15.02 -6.51
CA CYS A 189 -11.44 15.05 -5.38
C CYS A 189 -11.99 13.65 -5.04
N LEU A 190 -12.29 12.83 -6.06
CA LEU A 190 -12.72 11.45 -5.87
C LEU A 190 -11.63 10.59 -5.20
N TRP A 191 -10.37 10.74 -5.62
CA TRP A 191 -9.23 10.08 -4.98
C TRP A 191 -9.04 10.53 -3.53
N GLU A 192 -9.28 11.80 -3.23
CA GLU A 192 -9.27 12.31 -1.85
C GLU A 192 -10.36 11.65 -0.99
N CYS A 193 -11.56 11.45 -1.53
CA CYS A 193 -12.64 10.69 -0.87
C CYS A 193 -12.23 9.23 -0.63
N VAL A 194 -11.65 8.55 -1.63
CA VAL A 194 -11.15 7.17 -1.51
C VAL A 194 -10.09 7.09 -0.41
N HIS A 195 -9.15 8.02 -0.37
CA HIS A 195 -8.10 8.05 0.64
C HIS A 195 -8.66 8.28 2.05
N SER A 196 -9.47 9.32 2.22
CA SER A 196 -9.81 9.88 3.54
C SER A 196 -11.00 9.19 4.22
N CYS A 197 -11.91 8.57 3.48
CA CYS A 197 -13.20 8.10 4.03
C CYS A 197 -13.51 6.64 3.63
N PRO A 198 -13.24 5.66 4.51
CA PRO A 198 -13.52 4.24 4.25
C PRO A 198 -14.99 3.93 3.93
N SER A 199 -15.94 4.67 4.51
CA SER A 199 -17.38 4.43 4.34
C SER A 199 -17.90 4.65 2.91
N VAL A 200 -17.28 5.55 2.15
CA VAL A 200 -17.66 5.87 0.76
C VAL A 200 -16.73 5.24 -0.27
N ARG A 201 -15.66 4.61 0.20
CA ARG A 201 -14.57 4.11 -0.64
C ARG A 201 -15.04 3.10 -1.68
N LEU A 202 -15.90 2.17 -1.27
CA LEU A 202 -16.47 1.19 -2.19
C LEU A 202 -17.26 1.87 -3.31
N ALA A 203 -18.18 2.78 -2.96
CA ALA A 203 -18.99 3.51 -3.93
C ALA A 203 -18.14 4.33 -4.92
N ALA A 204 -17.08 4.98 -4.43
CA ALA A 204 -16.16 5.73 -5.29
C ALA A 204 -15.40 4.82 -6.27
N ILE A 205 -14.97 3.64 -5.84
CA ILE A 205 -14.30 2.67 -6.72
C ILE A 205 -15.30 2.06 -7.70
N THR A 206 -16.54 1.81 -7.28
CA THR A 206 -17.62 1.36 -8.18
C THR A 206 -17.86 2.39 -9.29
N PHE A 207 -17.91 3.69 -8.96
CA PHE A 207 -18.00 4.76 -9.94
C PHE A 207 -16.81 4.75 -10.91
N LEU A 208 -15.57 4.66 -10.39
CA LEU A 208 -14.36 4.54 -11.22
C LEU A 208 -14.45 3.36 -12.20
N MET A 209 -14.88 2.19 -11.71
CA MET A 209 -15.00 0.98 -12.51
C MET A 209 -16.12 1.03 -13.55
N ALA A 210 -17.24 1.68 -13.23
CA ALA A 210 -18.37 1.84 -14.12
C ALA A 210 -18.03 2.74 -15.31
N HIS A 211 -17.25 3.81 -15.06
CA HIS A 211 -16.90 4.82 -16.06
C HIS A 211 -15.52 4.62 -16.71
N TYR A 212 -14.76 3.60 -16.31
CA TYR A 212 -13.52 3.23 -16.99
C TYR A 212 -13.82 2.49 -18.30
N ASN A 213 -13.41 3.06 -19.43
CA ASN A 213 -13.54 2.39 -20.72
C ASN A 213 -12.47 1.29 -20.88
N LYS A 214 -12.89 0.04 -20.68
CA LYS A 214 -12.02 -1.16 -20.79
C LYS A 214 -11.43 -1.41 -22.18
N LYS A 215 -11.94 -0.72 -23.22
CA LYS A 215 -11.43 -0.82 -24.59
C LYS A 215 -10.27 0.15 -24.86
N GLN A 216 -10.07 1.11 -23.98
CA GLN A 216 -9.03 2.12 -24.08
C GLN A 216 -7.95 1.86 -23.03
N THR A 217 -6.75 2.38 -23.29
CA THR A 217 -5.67 2.34 -22.31
C THR A 217 -5.86 3.44 -21.27
N MET A 218 -5.13 3.35 -20.17
CA MET A 218 -5.05 4.43 -19.18
C MET A 218 -4.32 5.66 -19.75
N GLU A 219 -3.52 5.53 -20.82
CA GLU A 219 -2.93 6.70 -21.53
C GLU A 219 -4.00 7.53 -22.25
N ASP A 220 -5.04 6.88 -22.78
CA ASP A 220 -6.15 7.55 -23.48
C ASP A 220 -7.13 8.23 -22.51
N GLN A 221 -7.11 7.84 -21.24
CA GLN A 221 -8.04 8.28 -20.20
C GLN A 221 -7.34 8.94 -19.01
N LEU A 222 -6.18 9.57 -19.23
CA LEU A 222 -5.34 10.19 -18.17
C LEU A 222 -6.06 11.15 -17.23
N HIS A 223 -7.20 11.71 -17.64
CA HIS A 223 -8.03 12.54 -16.77
C HIS A 223 -8.48 11.80 -15.48
N MET A 224 -8.62 10.46 -15.49
CA MET A 224 -8.98 9.68 -14.30
C MET A 224 -7.86 9.56 -13.27
N VAL A 225 -6.60 9.83 -13.65
CA VAL A 225 -5.47 9.93 -12.71
C VAL A 225 -5.61 11.15 -11.80
N GLY A 226 -6.32 12.18 -12.28
CA GLY A 226 -6.43 13.47 -11.61
C GLY A 226 -5.18 14.33 -11.75
N LEU A 227 -5.11 15.39 -10.95
CA LEU A 227 -4.06 16.41 -10.95
C LEU A 227 -2.91 16.08 -9.97
N ASN A 228 -3.13 15.14 -9.05
CA ASN A 228 -2.16 14.75 -8.02
C ASN A 228 -1.97 13.23 -8.01
N ILE A 229 -0.91 12.78 -8.69
CA ILE A 229 -0.55 11.36 -8.79
C ILE A 229 -0.23 10.77 -7.41
N SER A 230 0.49 11.50 -6.55
CA SER A 230 0.85 11.03 -5.20
C SER A 230 -0.39 10.71 -4.36
N LEU A 231 -1.41 11.56 -4.40
CA LEU A 231 -2.69 11.33 -3.73
C LEU A 231 -3.39 10.09 -4.28
N MET A 232 -3.43 9.93 -5.61
CA MET A 232 -4.03 8.75 -6.24
C MET A 232 -3.30 7.46 -5.79
N ILE A 233 -1.97 7.46 -5.77
CA ILE A 233 -1.18 6.32 -5.26
C ILE A 233 -1.50 6.02 -3.79
N GLU A 234 -1.60 7.04 -2.93
CA GLU A 234 -1.97 6.88 -1.52
C GLU A 234 -3.40 6.36 -1.32
N ALA A 235 -4.32 6.76 -2.21
CA ALA A 235 -5.69 6.27 -2.24
C ALA A 235 -5.76 4.81 -2.69
N LEU A 236 -5.03 4.43 -3.75
CA LEU A 236 -4.89 3.05 -4.23
C LEU A 236 -4.36 2.14 -3.11
N CYS A 237 -3.25 2.53 -2.49
CA CYS A 237 -2.64 1.78 -1.38
C CYS A 237 -3.61 1.61 -0.21
N SER A 238 -4.29 2.70 0.20
CA SER A 238 -5.27 2.68 1.30
C SER A 238 -6.47 1.80 1.00
N ALA A 239 -6.93 1.74 -0.26
CA ALA A 239 -8.05 0.92 -0.67
C ALA A 239 -7.72 -0.57 -0.77
N VAL A 240 -6.54 -0.94 -1.28
CA VAL A 240 -6.12 -2.35 -1.29
C VAL A 240 -5.88 -2.89 0.12
N GLN A 241 -5.59 -2.02 1.09
CA GLN A 241 -5.40 -2.35 2.51
C GLN A 241 -6.66 -2.13 3.36
N ASP A 242 -7.81 -1.83 2.77
CA ASP A 242 -9.07 -1.55 3.47
C ASP A 242 -9.52 -2.72 4.37
N SER A 243 -10.33 -2.47 5.40
CA SER A 243 -10.88 -3.51 6.27
C SER A 243 -11.90 -4.42 5.54
N SER A 244 -12.64 -3.87 4.59
CA SER A 244 -13.64 -4.53 3.75
C SER A 244 -13.02 -5.28 2.57
N VAL A 245 -13.31 -6.57 2.48
CA VAL A 245 -12.88 -7.42 1.35
C VAL A 245 -13.47 -6.93 0.02
N LEU A 246 -14.67 -6.35 0.03
CA LEU A 246 -15.31 -5.83 -1.20
C LEU A 246 -14.52 -4.65 -1.78
N VAL A 247 -14.05 -3.73 -0.93
CA VAL A 247 -13.20 -2.61 -1.36
C VAL A 247 -11.90 -3.13 -1.97
N GLN A 248 -11.24 -4.07 -1.29
CA GLN A 248 -10.00 -4.66 -1.78
C GLN A 248 -10.18 -5.36 -3.13
N ARG A 249 -11.30 -6.09 -3.30
CA ARG A 249 -11.65 -6.76 -4.56
C ARG A 249 -11.84 -5.75 -5.68
N SER A 250 -12.68 -4.74 -5.47
CA SER A 250 -12.97 -3.73 -6.49
C SER A 250 -11.72 -2.93 -6.86
N MET A 251 -10.84 -2.63 -5.89
CA MET A 251 -9.59 -1.94 -6.17
C MET A 251 -8.59 -2.82 -6.94
N LEU A 252 -8.48 -4.11 -6.61
CA LEU A 252 -7.66 -5.05 -7.39
C LEU A 252 -8.18 -5.21 -8.82
N ASP A 253 -9.50 -5.25 -9.01
CA ASP A 253 -10.12 -5.30 -10.34
C ASP A 253 -9.83 -4.01 -11.12
N PHE A 254 -9.80 -2.85 -10.45
CA PHE A 254 -9.38 -1.59 -11.06
C PHE A 254 -7.89 -1.57 -11.43
N LEU A 255 -6.99 -1.98 -10.54
CA LEU A 255 -5.55 -2.09 -10.81
C LEU A 255 -5.27 -3.03 -11.99
N LEU A 256 -5.97 -4.15 -12.06
CA LEU A 256 -5.82 -5.14 -13.13
C LEU A 256 -6.12 -4.56 -14.51
N VAL A 257 -7.10 -3.65 -14.61
CA VAL A 257 -7.56 -3.10 -15.89
C VAL A 257 -6.92 -1.75 -16.22
N ALA A 258 -6.77 -0.86 -15.23
CA ALA A 258 -6.27 0.51 -15.42
C ALA A 258 -4.74 0.61 -15.24
N PHE A 259 -4.17 -0.18 -14.34
CA PHE A 259 -2.73 -0.15 -14.02
C PHE A 259 -2.05 -1.53 -14.13
N PRO A 260 -2.13 -2.24 -15.27
CA PRO A 260 -1.27 -3.39 -15.54
C PRO A 260 0.22 -3.09 -15.29
N LEU A 261 1.01 -4.07 -14.88
CA LEU A 261 2.42 -3.83 -14.52
C LEU A 261 3.34 -3.46 -15.70
N HIS A 262 2.92 -3.71 -16.95
CA HIS A 262 3.64 -3.29 -18.14
C HIS A 262 3.41 -1.81 -18.53
N ASN A 263 2.44 -1.16 -17.89
CA ASN A 263 2.10 0.25 -18.13
C ASN A 263 3.17 1.19 -17.55
N ARG A 264 3.45 2.29 -18.26
CA ARG A 264 4.51 3.27 -17.91
C ARG A 264 3.97 4.62 -17.40
N GLN A 265 2.68 4.70 -17.13
CA GLN A 265 1.99 5.90 -16.63
C GLN A 265 2.45 6.25 -15.21
N LEU A 266 2.82 5.24 -14.42
CA LEU A 266 3.38 5.40 -13.09
C LEU A 266 4.89 5.21 -13.15
N THR A 267 5.61 5.96 -12.32
CA THR A 267 7.04 5.73 -12.15
C THR A 267 7.27 4.35 -11.51
N HIS A 268 8.44 3.76 -11.74
CA HIS A 268 8.80 2.50 -11.10
C HIS A 268 8.67 2.56 -9.57
N ALA A 269 9.04 3.69 -8.96
CA ALA A 269 8.93 3.91 -7.53
C ALA A 269 7.47 3.93 -7.04
N ASP A 270 6.58 4.58 -7.78
CA ASP A 270 5.15 4.64 -7.44
C ASP A 270 4.49 3.26 -7.61
N MET A 271 4.78 2.56 -8.71
CA MET A 271 4.26 1.21 -8.90
C MET A 271 4.79 0.24 -7.83
N ALA A 272 6.07 0.37 -7.44
CA ALA A 272 6.62 -0.43 -6.34
C ALA A 272 5.88 -0.18 -5.01
N ARG A 273 5.46 1.07 -4.72
CA ARG A 273 4.61 1.37 -3.55
C ARG A 273 3.25 0.68 -3.63
N VAL A 274 2.62 0.67 -4.81
CA VAL A 274 1.33 -0.01 -5.02
C VAL A 274 1.49 -1.53 -4.86
N VAL A 275 2.54 -2.13 -5.44
CA VAL A 275 2.84 -3.57 -5.28
C VAL A 275 3.09 -3.92 -3.81
N LEU A 276 3.87 -3.10 -3.10
CA LEU A 276 4.12 -3.26 -1.66
C LEU A 276 2.82 -3.19 -0.83
N ALA A 277 1.91 -2.28 -1.15
CA ALA A 277 0.62 -2.25 -0.47
C ALA A 277 -0.21 -3.50 -0.80
N THR A 278 -0.20 -3.91 -2.06
CA THR A 278 -1.03 -4.98 -2.61
C THR A 278 -0.62 -6.36 -2.12
N ILE A 279 0.68 -6.63 -1.96
CA ILE A 279 1.19 -7.93 -1.51
C ILE A 279 0.63 -8.34 -0.13
N THR A 280 0.25 -7.35 0.69
CA THR A 280 -0.32 -7.59 2.03
C THR A 280 -1.68 -8.27 2.01
N VAL A 281 -2.37 -8.24 0.87
CA VAL A 281 -3.64 -8.95 0.64
C VAL A 281 -3.51 -10.46 0.88
N LEU A 282 -2.36 -11.05 0.57
CA LEU A 282 -2.08 -12.48 0.78
C LEU A 282 -2.23 -12.91 2.24
N LEU A 283 -2.05 -11.99 3.19
CA LEU A 283 -2.20 -12.27 4.61
C LEU A 283 -3.64 -12.57 5.02
N ARG A 284 -4.65 -12.16 4.23
CA ARG A 284 -6.07 -12.44 4.53
C ARG A 284 -6.49 -13.88 4.24
N ARG A 285 -5.72 -14.62 3.42
CA ARG A 285 -6.05 -15.99 2.97
C ARG A 285 -7.41 -16.07 2.26
N ASP A 286 -7.82 -15.02 1.57
CA ASP A 286 -9.03 -15.00 0.74
C ASP A 286 -8.69 -15.39 -0.69
N MET A 287 -9.30 -16.49 -1.17
CA MET A 287 -9.00 -17.03 -2.51
C MET A 287 -9.39 -16.09 -3.64
N SER A 288 -10.44 -15.30 -3.46
CA SER A 288 -10.92 -14.35 -4.47
C SER A 288 -9.97 -13.17 -4.62
N LEU A 289 -9.39 -12.70 -3.52
CA LEU A 289 -8.34 -11.68 -3.51
C LEU A 289 -7.02 -12.22 -4.08
N ASN A 290 -6.57 -13.39 -3.61
CA ASN A 290 -5.35 -14.03 -4.09
C ASN A 290 -5.40 -14.25 -5.61
N ARG A 291 -6.52 -14.75 -6.14
CA ARG A 291 -6.71 -14.94 -7.59
C ARG A 291 -6.51 -13.64 -8.38
N ARG A 292 -7.04 -12.50 -7.90
CA ARG A 292 -6.90 -11.20 -8.56
C ARG A 292 -5.47 -10.67 -8.50
N PHE A 293 -4.85 -10.78 -7.33
CA PHE A 293 -3.45 -10.39 -7.16
C PHE A 293 -2.53 -11.17 -8.10
N TYR A 294 -2.66 -12.49 -8.16
CA TYR A 294 -1.86 -13.29 -9.10
C TYR A 294 -2.20 -13.00 -10.56
N ALA A 295 -3.47 -12.78 -10.91
CA ALA A 295 -3.85 -12.38 -12.26
C ALA A 295 -3.20 -11.05 -12.68
N TRP A 296 -3.01 -10.12 -11.73
CA TRP A 296 -2.33 -8.85 -11.95
C TRP A 296 -0.82 -9.02 -12.14
N LEU A 297 -0.16 -9.82 -11.26
CA LEU A 297 1.26 -10.13 -11.38
C LEU A 297 1.61 -10.91 -12.67
N LEU A 298 0.75 -11.83 -13.07
CA LEU A 298 1.00 -12.73 -14.22
C LEU A 298 0.41 -12.19 -15.53
N GLY A 299 -0.34 -11.10 -15.49
CA GLY A 299 -0.97 -10.49 -16.67
C GLY A 299 -2.10 -11.31 -17.29
N SER A 300 -2.65 -12.31 -16.58
CA SER A 300 -3.55 -13.34 -17.13
C SER A 300 -4.88 -12.84 -17.69
N ASN A 301 -5.32 -11.64 -17.30
CA ASN A 301 -6.59 -11.02 -17.72
C ASN A 301 -6.39 -9.73 -18.52
N THR A 302 -5.16 -9.39 -18.90
CA THR A 302 -4.91 -8.22 -19.73
C THR A 302 -5.55 -8.48 -21.08
N THR A 303 -6.58 -7.71 -21.43
CA THR A 303 -7.33 -7.86 -22.68
C THR A 303 -6.35 -7.93 -23.84
N LEU A 304 -6.50 -8.94 -24.72
CA LEU A 304 -5.62 -9.24 -25.85
C LEU A 304 -5.22 -8.02 -26.72
N VAL A 305 -6.02 -6.95 -26.69
CA VAL A 305 -5.77 -5.66 -27.35
C VAL A 305 -4.47 -4.99 -26.86
N GLN A 306 -4.19 -5.00 -25.55
CA GLN A 306 -2.98 -4.35 -24.99
C GLN A 306 -1.71 -5.17 -25.22
N VAL A 307 -1.83 -6.50 -25.23
CA VAL A 307 -0.72 -7.40 -25.59
C VAL A 307 -0.43 -7.32 -27.10
N GLN A 308 -1.45 -7.10 -27.94
CA GLN A 308 -1.29 -6.88 -29.38
C GLN A 308 -0.62 -5.53 -29.69
N GLU A 309 -0.89 -4.46 -28.95
CA GLU A 309 -0.17 -3.20 -29.12
C GLU A 309 1.32 -3.31 -28.74
N ALA A 310 1.63 -4.02 -27.64
CA ALA A 310 3.00 -4.35 -27.27
C ALA A 310 3.71 -5.22 -28.32
N ARG A 311 2.98 -6.13 -28.99
CA ARG A 311 3.50 -6.91 -30.13
C ARG A 311 3.63 -6.08 -31.42
N SER A 312 2.77 -5.08 -31.63
CA SER A 312 2.74 -4.26 -32.85
C SER A 312 3.78 -3.12 -32.87
N LYS A 313 4.31 -2.72 -31.71
CA LYS A 313 5.44 -1.76 -31.61
C LYS A 313 6.82 -2.38 -31.86
N GLY A 314 6.88 -3.55 -32.49
CA GLY A 314 8.00 -3.94 -33.35
C GLY A 314 9.18 -4.63 -32.67
N ASP A 315 8.94 -5.63 -31.83
CA ASP A 315 10.01 -6.57 -31.47
C ASP A 315 9.49 -7.93 -30.97
N VAL A 316 8.83 -8.71 -31.83
CA VAL A 316 8.77 -10.17 -31.67
C VAL A 316 8.74 -10.81 -33.06
N SER A 317 9.90 -11.30 -33.50
CA SER A 317 9.97 -12.34 -34.52
C SER A 317 9.46 -13.63 -33.88
N GLU A 318 8.51 -14.32 -34.50
CA GLU A 318 8.12 -15.68 -34.09
C GLU A 318 9.35 -16.58 -34.08
N SER A 319 9.80 -17.04 -32.91
CA SER A 319 10.74 -18.17 -32.74
C SER A 319 10.83 -18.65 -31.28
N PRO A 320 11.24 -19.91 -31.03
CA PRO A 320 10.79 -20.71 -29.90
C PRO A 320 11.78 -20.82 -28.73
N SER A 321 11.29 -21.23 -27.55
CA SER A 321 12.01 -21.81 -26.39
C SER A 321 12.81 -20.90 -25.42
N GLY A 322 12.67 -19.58 -25.47
CA GLY A 322 13.38 -18.68 -24.52
C GLY A 322 12.68 -17.36 -24.18
N GLU A 323 11.37 -17.23 -24.40
CA GLU A 323 10.65 -16.00 -24.07
C GLU A 323 10.49 -15.85 -22.55
N MET A 324 11.16 -14.84 -21.98
CA MET A 324 10.95 -14.38 -20.60
C MET A 324 9.45 -14.17 -20.36
N THR A 325 8.94 -14.80 -19.32
CA THR A 325 7.52 -14.74 -18.96
C THR A 325 7.07 -13.31 -18.67
N TYR A 326 5.76 -13.02 -18.75
CA TYR A 326 5.22 -11.69 -18.38
C TYR A 326 5.69 -11.27 -16.99
N PHE A 327 5.69 -12.22 -16.05
CA PHE A 327 6.13 -12.00 -14.69
C PHE A 327 7.60 -11.57 -14.64
N GLU A 328 8.50 -12.31 -15.28
CA GLU A 328 9.93 -12.00 -15.32
C GLU A 328 10.22 -10.65 -15.98
N ARG A 329 9.45 -10.28 -17.01
CA ARG A 329 9.67 -9.04 -17.77
C ARG A 329 9.15 -7.78 -17.08
N TYR A 330 8.02 -7.85 -16.38
CA TYR A 330 7.33 -6.64 -15.89
C TYR A 330 7.08 -6.62 -14.38
N SER A 331 6.97 -7.78 -13.74
CA SER A 331 6.45 -7.89 -12.37
C SER A 331 7.52 -8.26 -11.35
N ARG A 332 8.52 -9.04 -11.77
CA ARG A 332 9.56 -9.60 -10.89
C ARG A 332 10.29 -8.51 -10.12
N ASP A 333 10.83 -7.51 -10.79
CA ASP A 333 11.66 -6.49 -10.15
C ASP A 333 10.86 -5.65 -9.15
N LEU A 334 9.62 -5.30 -9.50
CA LEU A 334 8.70 -4.60 -8.60
C LEU A 334 8.36 -5.44 -7.36
N LEU A 335 8.11 -6.74 -7.55
CA LEU A 335 7.80 -7.65 -6.45
C LEU A 335 9.02 -7.88 -5.54
N VAL A 336 10.20 -8.09 -6.11
CA VAL A 336 11.46 -8.24 -5.36
C VAL A 336 11.77 -6.96 -4.58
N GLN A 337 11.62 -5.79 -5.20
CA GLN A 337 11.80 -4.51 -4.51
C GLN A 337 10.82 -4.37 -3.33
N ALA A 338 9.54 -4.69 -3.53
CA ALA A 338 8.53 -4.65 -2.48
C ALA A 338 8.86 -5.63 -1.34
N LEU A 339 9.27 -6.86 -1.65
CA LEU A 339 9.65 -7.86 -0.64
C LEU A 339 10.89 -7.43 0.15
N ARG A 340 11.92 -6.90 -0.51
CA ARG A 340 13.11 -6.36 0.15
C ARG A 340 12.75 -5.20 1.08
N GLN A 341 11.92 -4.27 0.61
CA GLN A 341 11.45 -3.16 1.44
C GLN A 341 10.67 -3.67 2.67
N LEU A 342 9.77 -4.65 2.47
CA LEU A 342 9.01 -5.27 3.55
C LEU A 342 9.88 -6.00 4.58
N LEU A 343 10.99 -6.62 4.14
CA LEU A 343 11.96 -7.31 5.02
C LEU A 343 12.88 -6.32 5.77
N VAL A 344 13.14 -5.15 5.19
CA VAL A 344 13.99 -4.10 5.78
C VAL A 344 13.22 -3.18 6.73
N GLU A 345 11.96 -2.85 6.42
CA GLU A 345 11.14 -1.94 7.21
C GLU A 345 11.00 -2.42 8.66
N LYS A 346 11.29 -1.51 9.60
CA LYS A 346 11.00 -1.75 11.02
C LYS A 346 9.51 -1.55 11.25
N PRO A 347 8.82 -2.43 11.99
CA PRO A 347 7.41 -2.25 12.28
C PRO A 347 7.19 -0.93 13.03
N GLY A 348 6.60 0.05 12.35
CA GLY A 348 6.22 1.33 12.92
C GLY A 348 4.94 1.17 13.75
N GLY A 349 5.06 1.20 15.07
CA GLY A 349 3.92 1.22 15.98
C GLY A 349 4.36 1.41 17.43
N SER A 350 3.70 2.30 18.16
CA SER A 350 3.86 2.46 19.62
C SER A 350 3.38 1.25 20.41
N ASP A 351 2.59 0.37 19.78
CA ASP A 351 1.97 -0.79 20.40
C ASP A 351 2.79 -2.06 20.16
N THR A 352 3.40 -2.56 21.22
CA THR A 352 4.32 -3.72 21.20
C THR A 352 3.69 -5.01 20.66
N VAL A 353 2.37 -5.20 20.75
CA VAL A 353 1.68 -6.41 20.27
C VAL A 353 1.40 -6.35 18.76
N SER A 354 0.98 -5.19 18.25
CA SER A 354 0.75 -4.99 16.81
C SER A 354 2.06 -5.00 16.02
N ALA A 355 3.11 -4.41 16.59
CA ALA A 355 4.46 -4.42 16.01
C ALA A 355 5.02 -5.85 15.88
N ARG A 356 4.75 -6.75 16.83
CA ARG A 356 5.20 -8.15 16.80
C ARG A 356 4.50 -8.97 15.71
N SER A 357 3.18 -8.84 15.56
CA SER A 357 2.47 -9.49 14.45
C SER A 357 2.95 -8.99 13.09
N ALA A 358 3.38 -7.73 13.01
CA ALA A 358 3.93 -7.16 11.79
C ALA A 358 5.26 -7.79 11.34
N VAL A 359 6.10 -8.28 12.26
CA VAL A 359 7.37 -8.95 11.93
C VAL A 359 7.17 -10.29 11.21
N LEU A 360 6.06 -10.98 11.47
CA LEU A 360 5.76 -12.27 10.83
C LEU A 360 5.19 -12.11 9.41
N LYS A 361 4.72 -10.91 9.05
CA LYS A 361 4.08 -10.63 7.76
C LYS A 361 4.95 -10.98 6.56
N PRO A 362 6.24 -10.57 6.48
CA PRO A 362 7.09 -10.86 5.33
C PRO A 362 7.23 -12.37 5.10
N PHE A 363 7.47 -13.15 6.16
CA PHE A 363 7.61 -14.60 6.08
C PHE A 363 6.31 -15.29 5.63
N ARG A 364 5.16 -14.87 6.17
CA ARG A 364 3.84 -15.42 5.77
C ARG A 364 3.49 -15.10 4.32
N ILE A 365 3.85 -13.91 3.85
CA ILE A 365 3.69 -13.51 2.44
C ILE A 365 4.58 -14.37 1.54
N LEU A 366 5.85 -14.56 1.90
CA LEU A 366 6.78 -15.39 1.14
C LEU A 366 6.29 -16.83 1.02
N ILE A 367 5.83 -17.45 2.11
CA ILE A 367 5.23 -18.79 2.08
C ILE A 367 4.11 -18.85 1.03
N SER A 368 3.18 -17.88 1.05
CA SER A 368 2.07 -17.84 0.08
C SER A 368 2.52 -17.61 -1.37
N LEU A 369 3.64 -16.94 -1.60
CA LEU A 369 4.17 -16.72 -2.95
C LEU A 369 4.89 -17.95 -3.49
N LEU A 370 5.55 -18.71 -2.61
CA LEU A 370 6.31 -19.91 -2.98
C LEU A 370 5.41 -21.07 -3.39
N ASP A 371 4.17 -21.09 -2.91
CA ASP A 371 3.13 -22.01 -3.39
C ASP A 371 2.78 -21.81 -4.88
N LYS A 372 3.26 -20.73 -5.53
CA LYS A 372 3.07 -20.46 -6.96
C LYS A 372 4.34 -20.79 -7.76
N PRO A 373 4.30 -21.81 -8.64
CA PRO A 373 5.48 -22.25 -9.38
C PRO A 373 6.00 -21.18 -10.36
N GLU A 374 5.13 -20.30 -10.87
CA GLU A 374 5.50 -19.22 -11.78
C GLU A 374 6.22 -18.05 -11.08
N ILE A 375 6.17 -17.98 -9.74
CA ILE A 375 6.67 -16.85 -8.96
C ILE A 375 7.79 -17.31 -8.03
N GLY A 376 7.53 -18.33 -7.21
CA GLY A 376 8.38 -18.73 -6.09
C GLY A 376 9.86 -18.92 -6.44
N PRO A 377 10.21 -19.86 -7.32
CA PRO A 377 11.61 -20.12 -7.69
C PRO A 377 12.31 -18.89 -8.28
N VAL A 378 11.58 -18.08 -9.05
CA VAL A 378 12.11 -16.93 -9.80
C VAL A 378 12.53 -15.78 -8.86
N ILE A 379 11.80 -15.57 -7.77
CA ILE A 379 12.10 -14.48 -6.82
C ILE A 379 13.03 -14.91 -5.69
N LEU A 380 13.09 -16.21 -5.38
CA LEU A 380 13.65 -16.71 -4.13
C LEU A 380 15.12 -16.33 -3.95
N GLU A 381 15.97 -16.58 -4.96
CA GLU A 381 17.39 -16.21 -4.91
C GLU A 381 17.60 -14.71 -4.71
N SER A 382 16.70 -13.89 -5.26
CA SER A 382 16.81 -12.43 -5.22
C SER A 382 16.45 -11.83 -3.86
N VAL A 383 15.74 -12.57 -2.99
CA VAL A 383 15.29 -12.10 -1.66
C VAL A 383 15.92 -12.87 -0.51
N LEU A 384 16.59 -14.00 -0.75
CA LEU A 384 17.05 -14.90 0.30
C LEU A 384 18.01 -14.25 1.30
N LEU A 385 18.94 -13.42 0.82
CA LEU A 385 19.87 -12.72 1.71
C LEU A 385 19.13 -11.70 2.60
N SER A 386 18.13 -10.99 2.07
CA SER A 386 17.23 -10.12 2.86
C SER A 386 16.44 -10.91 3.90
N ILE A 387 16.01 -12.15 3.59
CA ILE A 387 15.35 -13.05 4.55
C ILE A 387 16.30 -13.37 5.70
N PHE A 388 17.54 -13.75 5.41
CA PHE A 388 18.56 -14.05 6.43
C PHE A 388 18.84 -12.84 7.32
N ARG A 389 19.03 -11.66 6.72
CA ARG A 389 19.25 -10.39 7.44
C ARG A 389 18.08 -10.04 8.35
N CYS A 390 16.86 -10.16 7.85
CA CYS A 390 15.63 -9.92 8.61
C CYS A 390 15.58 -10.85 9.83
N LEU A 391 15.74 -12.15 9.62
CA LEU A 391 15.69 -13.15 10.68
C LEU A 391 16.77 -12.93 11.76
N CYS A 392 18.01 -12.66 11.35
CA CYS A 392 19.11 -12.40 12.29
C CYS A 392 18.87 -11.12 13.11
N ARG A 393 18.37 -10.05 12.47
CA ARG A 393 18.05 -8.79 13.15
C ARG A 393 17.00 -8.99 14.25
N GLU A 394 15.92 -9.70 13.94
CA GLU A 394 14.84 -9.95 14.91
C GLU A 394 15.28 -10.90 16.03
N TYR A 395 16.14 -11.88 15.70
CA TYR A 395 16.76 -12.77 16.68
C TYR A 395 17.67 -12.02 17.67
N ASP A 396 18.51 -11.10 17.18
CA ASP A 396 19.41 -10.31 18.02
C ASP A 396 18.67 -9.36 18.97
N ILE A 397 17.60 -8.72 18.49
CA ILE A 397 16.74 -7.88 19.34
C ILE A 397 16.15 -8.71 20.49
N SER A 398 15.69 -9.93 20.21
CA SER A 398 15.14 -10.83 21.21
C SER A 398 16.17 -11.24 22.27
N LYS A 399 17.42 -11.54 21.88
CA LYS A 399 18.50 -11.87 22.83
C LYS A 399 19.04 -10.67 23.60
N SER A 400 19.11 -9.48 22.99
CA SER A 400 19.66 -8.27 23.62
C SER A 400 18.72 -7.66 24.67
N SER A 401 17.43 -7.99 24.66
CA SER A 401 16.44 -7.52 25.65
C SER A 401 16.58 -8.16 27.05
N LYS A 402 17.72 -8.79 27.36
CA LYS A 402 18.05 -9.42 28.66
C LYS A 402 18.57 -8.44 29.73
N VAL A 403 18.16 -7.17 29.72
CA VAL A 403 18.57 -6.19 30.76
C VAL A 403 17.38 -5.69 31.58
N SER A 404 17.20 -6.35 32.73
CA SER A 404 16.58 -5.88 34.00
C SER A 404 15.68 -6.95 34.62
N ALA A 405 16.03 -7.40 35.84
CA ALA A 405 15.33 -8.43 36.60
C ALA A 405 13.86 -8.06 36.96
N PHE A 406 13.44 -6.82 36.76
CA PHE A 406 12.08 -6.34 37.07
C PHE A 406 11.05 -6.66 35.96
N VAL A 407 11.48 -7.04 34.75
CA VAL A 407 10.60 -7.32 33.59
C VAL A 407 10.17 -8.80 33.52
N LYS A 408 10.66 -9.67 34.41
CA LYS A 408 10.43 -11.13 34.35
C LYS A 408 8.97 -11.57 34.41
N GLN A 409 8.05 -10.72 34.88
CA GLN A 409 6.62 -11.04 34.90
C GLN A 409 5.92 -10.81 33.54
N ALA A 410 6.53 -10.05 32.62
CA ALA A 410 6.08 -9.91 31.22
C ALA A 410 6.65 -11.01 30.28
N LEU A 411 7.69 -11.74 30.71
CA LEU A 411 8.47 -12.67 29.87
C LEU A 411 7.76 -13.96 29.45
N LYS A 412 6.68 -14.38 30.12
CA LYS A 412 5.91 -15.57 29.66
C LYS A 412 5.33 -15.37 28.25
N LYS A 413 5.18 -14.12 27.79
CA LYS A 413 4.66 -13.77 26.45
C LYS A 413 5.75 -13.61 25.40
N ASP A 414 7.01 -13.42 25.80
CA ASP A 414 8.15 -13.21 24.89
C ASP A 414 8.71 -14.53 24.36
N ASP A 415 8.74 -15.59 25.18
CA ASP A 415 9.11 -16.94 24.72
C ASP A 415 8.12 -17.45 23.66
N SER A 416 6.82 -17.19 23.83
CA SER A 416 5.78 -17.56 22.85
C SER A 416 5.93 -16.85 21.51
N TYR A 417 6.39 -15.59 21.49
CA TYR A 417 6.58 -14.82 20.26
C TYR A 417 7.80 -15.30 19.48
N TYR A 418 8.91 -15.51 20.19
CA TYR A 418 10.14 -16.04 19.60
C TYR A 418 9.92 -17.44 19.02
N GLU A 419 9.20 -18.30 19.74
CA GLU A 419 8.77 -19.59 19.20
C GLU A 419 7.92 -19.45 17.94
N GLU A 420 7.00 -18.48 17.88
CA GLU A 420 6.18 -18.24 16.69
C GLU A 420 7.02 -17.78 15.49
N LEU A 421 8.01 -16.91 15.71
CA LEU A 421 8.96 -16.48 14.68
C LEU A 421 9.77 -17.67 14.16
N LEU A 422 10.37 -18.47 15.06
CA LEU A 422 11.13 -19.65 14.67
C LEU A 422 10.26 -20.68 13.95
N LYS A 423 9.05 -20.94 14.43
CA LYS A 423 8.10 -21.85 13.76
C LYS A 423 7.73 -21.34 12.37
N THR A 424 7.49 -20.04 12.22
CA THR A 424 7.15 -19.44 10.92
C THR A 424 8.34 -19.44 9.96
N ALA A 425 9.55 -19.15 10.45
CA ALA A 425 10.77 -19.20 9.65
C ALA A 425 11.11 -20.63 9.21
N ASN A 426 10.99 -21.61 10.11
CA ASN A 426 11.19 -23.02 9.76
C ASN A 426 10.11 -23.55 8.83
N LEU A 427 8.87 -23.07 8.95
CA LEU A 427 7.82 -23.37 7.95
C LEU A 427 8.21 -22.83 6.58
N LEU A 428 8.75 -21.60 6.49
CA LEU A 428 9.26 -21.04 5.25
C LEU A 428 10.42 -21.87 4.69
N PHE A 429 11.44 -22.17 5.49
CA PHE A 429 12.59 -22.97 5.03
C PHE A 429 12.21 -24.39 4.64
N GLY A 430 11.18 -24.97 5.27
CA GLY A 430 10.62 -26.26 4.88
C GLY A 430 9.91 -26.26 3.52
N THR A 431 9.61 -25.09 2.95
CA THR A 431 9.10 -25.00 1.56
C THR A 431 10.20 -25.06 0.51
N PHE A 432 11.47 -24.95 0.89
CA PHE A 432 12.60 -24.99 -0.03
C PHE A 432 13.08 -26.42 -0.25
N GLU A 433 13.83 -26.63 -1.34
CA GLU A 433 14.59 -27.87 -1.50
C GLU A 433 15.70 -27.94 -0.42
N PRO A 434 15.98 -29.12 0.17
CA PRO A 434 16.86 -29.24 1.35
C PRO A 434 18.28 -28.68 1.16
N TYR A 435 18.82 -28.76 -0.05
CA TYR A 435 20.16 -28.27 -0.37
C TYR A 435 20.22 -26.75 -0.58
N PHE A 436 19.09 -26.11 -0.92
CA PHE A 436 19.07 -24.80 -1.55
C PHE A 436 19.68 -23.68 -0.69
N ILE A 437 19.37 -23.66 0.61
CA ILE A 437 19.91 -22.66 1.56
C ILE A 437 21.43 -22.74 1.62
N TRP A 438 21.95 -23.97 1.69
CA TRP A 438 23.38 -24.24 1.93
C TRP A 438 24.19 -24.06 0.65
N ASP A 439 23.64 -24.47 -0.49
CA ASP A 439 24.23 -24.20 -1.81
C ASP A 439 24.29 -22.69 -2.09
N TYR A 440 23.21 -21.96 -1.82
CA TYR A 440 23.19 -20.49 -1.97
C TYR A 440 24.26 -19.82 -1.09
N ALA A 441 24.39 -20.25 0.17
CA ALA A 441 25.43 -19.76 1.06
C ALA A 441 26.83 -20.03 0.48
N SER A 442 27.09 -21.25 0.01
CA SER A 442 28.34 -21.66 -0.64
C SER A 442 28.67 -20.75 -1.83
N ARG A 443 27.73 -20.53 -2.76
CA ARG A 443 27.92 -19.63 -3.91
C ARG A 443 28.22 -18.19 -3.48
N LYS A 444 27.51 -17.66 -2.49
CA LYS A 444 27.76 -16.30 -1.98
C LYS A 444 29.14 -16.15 -1.35
N PHE A 445 29.63 -17.16 -0.64
CA PHE A 445 31.01 -17.16 -0.13
C PHE A 445 32.04 -17.19 -1.26
N GLN A 446 31.82 -18.02 -2.28
CA GLN A 446 32.71 -18.07 -3.46
C GLN A 446 32.76 -16.72 -4.17
N GLU A 447 31.61 -16.07 -4.40
CA GLU A 447 31.52 -14.73 -4.98
C GLU A 447 32.26 -13.67 -4.13
N ALA A 448 32.06 -13.69 -2.80
CA ALA A 448 32.69 -12.73 -1.89
C ALA A 448 34.23 -12.91 -1.80
N CYS A 449 34.70 -14.15 -1.80
CA CYS A 449 36.13 -14.46 -1.85
C CYS A 449 36.76 -14.06 -3.19
N ALA A 450 36.05 -14.26 -4.31
CA ALA A 450 36.52 -13.88 -5.64
C ALA A 450 36.55 -12.35 -5.83
N GLY A 451 35.52 -11.62 -5.39
CA GLY A 451 35.45 -10.16 -5.48
C GLY A 451 36.52 -9.43 -4.64
N SER A 452 37.06 -10.09 -3.62
CA SER A 452 38.19 -9.57 -2.81
C SER A 452 39.50 -9.48 -3.62
N HIS A 453 39.61 -10.19 -4.74
CA HIS A 453 40.77 -10.17 -5.63
C HIS A 453 40.79 -8.91 -6.53
N GLU A 454 39.64 -8.44 -7.02
CA GLU A 454 39.55 -7.28 -7.92
C GLU A 454 39.73 -5.94 -7.19
N GLY A 455 39.31 -5.84 -5.92
CA GLY A 455 39.48 -4.65 -5.09
C GLY A 455 40.94 -4.34 -4.70
N PHE A 456 41.85 -5.32 -4.82
CA PHE A 456 43.26 -5.18 -4.47
C PHE A 456 44.11 -4.66 -5.65
N VAL A 457 43.78 -5.04 -6.89
CA VAL A 457 44.53 -4.61 -8.08
C VAL A 457 44.23 -3.14 -8.44
N GLY A 458 43.02 -2.63 -8.17
CA GLY A 458 42.64 -1.24 -8.46
C GLY A 458 43.23 -0.17 -7.51
N ASN A 459 43.81 -0.57 -6.38
CA ASN A 459 44.32 0.36 -5.37
C ASN A 459 45.85 0.53 -5.39
N GLN A 460 46.56 -0.11 -6.33
CA GLN A 460 48.03 -0.07 -6.37
C GLN A 460 48.60 1.07 -7.24
N GLU A 461 47.78 1.78 -8.02
CA GLU A 461 48.23 2.92 -8.84
C GLU A 461 47.95 4.31 -8.24
N ALA A 462 47.29 4.41 -7.08
CA ALA A 462 46.87 5.69 -6.52
C ALA A 462 47.33 5.91 -5.07
N CYS A 463 48.63 5.76 -4.76
CA CYS A 463 49.20 6.20 -3.47
C CYS A 463 50.71 6.51 -3.57
N ILE A 464 51.05 7.63 -4.22
CA ILE A 464 52.27 8.38 -3.88
C ILE A 464 51.80 9.77 -3.46
N GLY A 465 51.77 10.04 -2.15
CA GLY A 465 51.57 11.39 -1.63
C GLY A 465 50.88 11.50 -0.28
N SER A 466 51.71 11.58 0.77
CA SER A 466 51.53 12.46 1.94
C SER A 466 50.71 11.96 3.13
N GLN A 467 51.43 11.78 4.24
CA GLN A 467 50.95 11.65 5.62
C GLN A 467 50.23 12.92 6.10
N ASP A 468 49.09 12.77 6.79
CA ASP A 468 48.90 13.29 8.16
C ASP A 468 47.51 12.92 8.74
N GLY A 469 47.52 12.37 9.96
CA GLY A 469 46.62 12.76 11.07
C GLY A 469 45.12 12.40 11.09
N CYS A 470 44.80 11.48 12.01
CA CYS A 470 43.72 11.57 13.02
C CYS A 470 42.37 10.85 12.81
N ALA A 471 41.88 10.34 13.94
CA ALA A 471 40.76 9.42 14.18
C ALA A 471 39.36 9.89 13.75
N GLY A 472 38.53 8.93 13.34
CA GLY A 472 37.08 9.09 13.21
C GLY A 472 36.41 7.97 12.42
N SER A 473 35.87 6.96 13.13
CA SER A 473 35.06 5.88 12.52
C SER A 473 33.73 6.45 12.04
N GLN A 474 33.64 6.75 10.75
CA GLN A 474 32.39 6.97 10.02
C GLN A 474 32.35 6.04 8.81
N ARG A 475 31.33 5.16 8.79
CA ARG A 475 30.94 4.32 7.67
C ARG A 475 30.72 5.20 6.43
N SER A 476 31.60 5.08 5.44
CA SER A 476 31.53 5.82 4.19
C SER A 476 30.50 5.19 3.25
N LEU A 477 29.41 5.93 3.02
CA LEU A 477 28.46 5.75 1.93
C LEU A 477 29.19 6.00 0.60
N ARG A 478 29.39 4.95 -0.21
CA ARG A 478 29.90 5.12 -1.58
C ARG A 478 28.83 5.80 -2.44
N LYS A 479 29.16 7.02 -2.89
CA LYS A 479 28.47 7.81 -3.91
C LYS A 479 28.38 7.03 -5.24
N ILE A 480 27.16 6.92 -5.76
CA ILE A 480 26.84 6.46 -7.11
C ILE A 480 27.23 7.58 -8.09
N SER A 481 28.16 7.29 -9.00
CA SER A 481 28.41 8.11 -10.18
C SER A 481 27.90 7.31 -11.38
N GLY A 482 27.02 7.92 -12.17
CA GLY A 482 26.23 7.23 -13.18
C GLY A 482 26.94 6.93 -14.49
N SER A 483 26.57 5.79 -15.08
CA SER A 483 26.29 5.61 -16.50
C SER A 483 25.59 4.26 -16.69
N GLN A 484 24.64 4.23 -17.61
CA GLN A 484 23.58 3.24 -17.78
C GLN A 484 24.08 1.82 -18.15
N SER A 485 23.66 0.84 -17.37
CA SER A 485 23.22 -0.50 -17.83
C SER A 485 22.16 -1.03 -16.87
N MET A 486 21.03 -1.52 -17.41
CA MET A 486 19.94 -2.14 -16.65
C MET A 486 20.39 -3.51 -16.11
N SER A 487 21.21 -3.48 -15.06
CA SER A 487 21.68 -4.66 -14.34
C SER A 487 21.26 -4.50 -12.89
N GLU A 488 20.48 -5.46 -12.39
CA GLU A 488 19.92 -5.51 -11.04
C GLU A 488 20.93 -5.07 -9.97
N PRO A 489 20.53 -4.31 -8.94
CA PRO A 489 21.29 -4.25 -7.71
C PRO A 489 21.20 -5.62 -7.04
N GLN A 490 22.13 -6.50 -7.40
CA GLN A 490 22.28 -7.81 -6.80
C GLN A 490 22.64 -7.62 -5.31
N GLU A 491 21.96 -8.36 -4.45
CA GLU A 491 22.23 -8.30 -3.02
C GLU A 491 23.63 -8.87 -2.73
N SER A 492 24.57 -8.00 -2.38
CA SER A 492 25.92 -8.38 -1.95
C SER A 492 26.01 -8.42 -0.42
N ALA A 493 26.73 -9.41 0.12
CA ALA A 493 27.18 -9.44 1.51
C ALA A 493 28.69 -9.67 1.54
N ASP A 494 29.34 -9.06 2.53
CA ASP A 494 30.75 -9.29 2.80
C ASP A 494 30.95 -10.61 3.57
N ILE A 495 32.17 -11.14 3.54
CA ILE A 495 32.55 -12.41 4.18
C ILE A 495 32.20 -12.41 5.66
N ASP A 496 32.43 -11.29 6.36
CA ASP A 496 32.10 -11.15 7.78
C ASP A 496 30.59 -11.25 8.04
N GLU A 497 29.79 -10.60 7.18
CA GLU A 497 28.34 -10.66 7.26
C GLU A 497 27.84 -12.07 6.98
N LEU A 498 28.32 -12.71 5.90
CA LEU A 498 27.95 -14.09 5.55
C LEU A 498 28.31 -15.07 6.68
N CYS A 499 29.49 -14.93 7.27
CA CYS A 499 29.90 -15.75 8.42
C CYS A 499 28.91 -15.63 9.58
N THR A 500 28.48 -14.41 9.88
CA THR A 500 27.49 -14.14 10.92
C THR A 500 26.13 -14.72 10.57
N LEU A 501 25.59 -14.43 9.38
CA LEU A 501 24.28 -14.90 8.94
C LEU A 501 24.18 -16.44 8.95
N VAL A 502 25.15 -17.14 8.36
CA VAL A 502 25.14 -18.61 8.31
C VAL A 502 25.30 -19.22 9.69
N ALA A 503 26.14 -18.62 10.55
CA ALA A 503 26.24 -19.07 11.93
C ALA A 503 24.90 -18.95 12.68
N TYR A 504 24.12 -17.89 12.47
CA TYR A 504 22.77 -17.76 13.04
C TYR A 504 21.79 -18.77 12.46
N LEU A 505 21.82 -19.00 11.15
CA LEU A 505 20.95 -19.99 10.49
C LEU A 505 21.16 -21.39 11.06
N LEU A 506 22.42 -21.81 11.33
CA LEU A 506 22.72 -23.09 11.96
C LEU A 506 22.13 -23.26 13.37
N ASP A 507 21.79 -22.16 14.06
CA ASP A 507 21.16 -22.20 15.38
C ASP A 507 19.62 -22.14 15.31
N ILE A 508 19.07 -21.58 14.22
CA ILE A 508 17.65 -21.23 14.07
C ILE A 508 16.91 -22.26 13.21
N VAL A 509 17.53 -22.70 12.13
CA VAL A 509 16.95 -23.66 11.18
C VAL A 509 16.93 -25.03 11.83
N SER A 510 15.78 -25.69 11.78
CA SER A 510 15.62 -27.06 12.24
C SER A 510 16.29 -27.99 11.23
N LEU A 511 17.55 -28.33 11.52
CA LEU A 511 18.38 -29.21 10.69
C LEU A 511 17.85 -30.66 10.64
N GLU A 512 16.94 -31.02 11.55
CA GLU A 512 16.29 -32.33 11.62
C GLU A 512 15.11 -32.46 10.64
N THR A 513 14.67 -31.36 10.02
CA THR A 513 13.54 -31.38 9.06
C THR A 513 13.83 -32.29 7.86
N PHE A 514 15.09 -32.31 7.41
CA PHE A 514 15.58 -33.17 6.34
C PHE A 514 16.90 -33.80 6.79
N SER A 515 16.94 -35.14 6.89
CA SER A 515 18.12 -35.88 7.36
C SER A 515 19.38 -35.59 6.54
N GLU A 516 19.19 -35.36 5.24
CA GLU A 516 20.22 -35.04 4.24
C GLU A 516 20.97 -33.74 4.56
N THR A 517 20.35 -32.83 5.33
CA THR A 517 20.98 -31.57 5.73
C THR A 517 22.26 -31.83 6.50
N GLN A 518 22.22 -32.69 7.52
CA GLN A 518 23.36 -32.94 8.40
C GLN A 518 24.37 -33.94 7.83
N THR A 519 23.92 -34.81 6.92
CA THR A 519 24.73 -35.90 6.36
C THR A 519 25.36 -35.56 5.00
N GLU A 520 24.77 -34.66 4.21
CA GLU A 520 25.22 -34.36 2.84
C GLU A 520 25.46 -32.85 2.61
N HIS A 521 24.47 -32.01 2.91
CA HIS A 521 24.52 -30.59 2.51
C HIS A 521 25.47 -29.74 3.38
N LEU A 522 25.49 -29.96 4.70
CA LEU A 522 26.45 -29.28 5.59
C LEU A 522 27.91 -29.71 5.34
N PRO A 523 28.22 -31.00 5.13
CA PRO A 523 29.55 -31.42 4.66
C PRO A 523 29.97 -30.75 3.35
N HIS A 524 29.06 -30.66 2.37
CA HIS A 524 29.34 -29.99 1.10
C HIS A 524 29.65 -28.50 1.29
N LEU A 525 28.86 -27.80 2.12
CA LEU A 525 29.14 -26.40 2.48
C LEU A 525 30.51 -26.25 3.17
N LEU A 526 30.84 -27.14 4.12
CA LEU A 526 32.14 -27.14 4.79
C LEU A 526 33.29 -27.30 3.78
N CYS A 527 33.19 -28.26 2.86
CA CYS A 527 34.18 -28.49 1.82
C CYS A 527 34.33 -27.27 0.90
N SER A 528 33.22 -26.65 0.50
CA SER A 528 33.24 -25.43 -0.32
C SER A 528 33.92 -24.25 0.39
N LEU A 529 33.66 -24.07 1.68
CA LEU A 529 34.33 -23.04 2.49
C LEU A 529 35.83 -23.29 2.64
N ILE A 530 36.24 -24.53 2.94
CA ILE A 530 37.66 -24.91 3.04
C ILE A 530 38.36 -24.73 1.69
N THR A 531 37.70 -25.11 0.59
CA THR A 531 38.23 -24.93 -0.77
C THR A 531 38.39 -23.46 -1.10
N SER A 532 37.40 -22.63 -0.76
CA SER A 532 37.43 -21.18 -0.97
C SER A 532 38.52 -20.51 -0.14
N LEU A 533 38.67 -20.91 1.13
CA LEU A 533 39.75 -20.48 2.01
C LEU A 533 41.11 -20.86 1.44
N THR A 534 41.31 -22.12 1.06
CA THR A 534 42.58 -22.60 0.51
C THR A 534 42.97 -21.87 -0.77
N ARG A 535 41.99 -21.62 -1.65
CA ARG A 535 42.20 -20.94 -2.93
C ARG A 535 42.53 -19.45 -2.78
N HIS A 536 41.94 -18.75 -1.79
CA HIS A 536 42.08 -17.30 -1.64
C HIS A 536 42.85 -16.88 -0.38
N CYS A 537 43.46 -17.82 0.35
CA CYS A 537 44.14 -17.60 1.63
C CYS A 537 45.20 -16.48 1.55
N SER A 538 45.90 -16.36 0.42
CA SER A 538 46.94 -15.36 0.19
C SER A 538 46.42 -13.92 0.06
N HIS A 539 45.11 -13.73 -0.19
CA HIS A 539 44.51 -12.43 -0.48
C HIS A 539 43.47 -11.99 0.56
N LEU A 540 43.04 -12.91 1.43
CA LEU A 540 42.09 -12.62 2.49
C LEU A 540 42.81 -12.08 3.73
N PRO A 541 42.26 -11.05 4.41
CA PRO A 541 42.82 -10.59 5.67
C PRO A 541 42.65 -11.66 6.77
N ASP A 542 43.62 -11.73 7.69
CA ASP A 542 43.63 -12.71 8.80
C ASP A 542 42.31 -12.75 9.60
N ALA A 543 41.65 -11.59 9.76
CA ALA A 543 40.36 -11.49 10.43
C ALA A 543 39.26 -12.30 9.73
N HIS A 544 39.18 -12.23 8.39
CA HIS A 544 38.21 -12.99 7.59
C HIS A 544 38.52 -14.49 7.63
N ILE A 545 39.80 -14.86 7.52
CA ILE A 545 40.25 -16.26 7.62
C ILE A 545 39.82 -16.85 8.97
N LEU A 546 40.13 -16.16 10.06
CA LEU A 546 39.75 -16.59 11.41
C LEU A 546 38.23 -16.72 11.57
N ARG A 547 37.45 -15.80 10.99
CA ARG A 547 35.99 -15.81 11.04
C ARG A 547 35.40 -17.01 10.28
N MET A 548 35.90 -17.28 9.08
CA MET A 548 35.49 -18.42 8.27
C MET A 548 35.90 -19.75 8.91
N LEU A 549 37.09 -19.86 9.50
CA LEU A 549 37.52 -21.06 10.24
C LEU A 549 36.63 -21.33 11.46
N ARG A 550 36.22 -20.28 12.19
CA ARG A 550 35.24 -20.40 13.28
C ARG A 550 33.88 -20.89 12.78
N LEU A 551 33.44 -20.41 11.61
CA LEU A 551 32.22 -20.93 10.99
C LEU A 551 32.38 -22.40 10.58
N CYS A 552 33.51 -22.78 9.99
CA CYS A 552 33.80 -24.18 9.62
C CYS A 552 33.74 -25.11 10.83
N SER A 553 34.35 -24.72 11.95
CA SER A 553 34.28 -25.45 13.22
C SER A 553 32.83 -25.58 13.72
N LYS A 554 32.02 -24.53 13.60
CA LYS A 554 30.60 -24.58 13.96
C LYS A 554 29.81 -25.52 13.03
N ILE A 555 30.03 -25.47 11.72
CA ILE A 555 29.39 -26.39 10.77
C ILE A 555 29.75 -27.82 11.10
N LEU A 556 31.04 -28.11 11.33
CA LEU A 556 31.52 -29.44 11.68
C LEU A 556 30.83 -29.99 12.94
N SER A 557 30.56 -29.14 13.94
CA SER A 557 29.82 -29.53 15.16
C SER A 557 28.36 -29.96 14.92
N LYS A 558 27.81 -29.67 13.73
CA LYS A 558 26.43 -29.97 13.33
C LYS A 558 26.34 -31.06 12.24
N VAL A 559 27.47 -31.49 11.69
CA VAL A 559 27.56 -32.58 10.72
C VAL A 559 27.36 -33.91 11.44
N GLN A 560 26.59 -34.81 10.83
CA GLN A 560 26.47 -36.20 11.27
C GLN A 560 27.14 -37.13 10.24
N PRO A 561 27.82 -38.19 10.69
CA PRO A 561 28.37 -39.18 9.77
C PRO A 561 27.24 -39.91 9.04
N THR A 562 27.37 -40.08 7.73
CA THR A 562 26.48 -40.91 6.92
C THR A 562 26.53 -42.35 7.42
N VAL A 563 25.45 -42.84 8.04
CA VAL A 563 25.34 -44.25 8.42
C VAL A 563 25.09 -45.06 7.15
N THR A 564 26.15 -45.53 6.50
CA THR A 564 26.04 -46.63 5.54
C THR A 564 25.59 -47.85 6.33
N VAL A 565 24.32 -48.22 6.23
CA VAL A 565 23.84 -49.52 6.69
C VAL A 565 24.56 -50.55 5.84
N SER A 566 25.61 -51.17 6.41
CA SER A 566 26.28 -52.33 5.86
C SER A 566 25.31 -53.50 5.87
N GLY A 567 24.43 -53.56 4.87
CA GLY A 567 23.77 -54.78 4.47
C GLY A 567 24.80 -55.66 3.77
N SER A 568 25.17 -56.73 4.44
CA SER A 568 25.91 -57.85 3.86
C SER A 568 25.25 -58.33 2.57
N HIS A 569 25.88 -58.09 1.41
CA HIS A 569 26.37 -59.14 0.51
C HIS A 569 26.97 -58.56 -0.79
N ASP A 570 28.15 -59.10 -1.09
CA ASP A 570 28.80 -59.31 -2.38
C ASP A 570 29.48 -58.16 -3.14
N HIS A 571 30.81 -58.25 -3.09
CA HIS A 571 31.85 -57.70 -3.95
C HIS A 571 31.45 -57.24 -5.36
N SER A 572 31.77 -55.98 -5.70
CA SER A 572 32.71 -55.65 -6.78
C SER A 572 32.99 -54.14 -6.86
N ALA A 573 34.28 -53.82 -7.00
CA ALA A 573 34.93 -52.62 -7.52
C ALA A 573 34.16 -51.29 -7.59
N ASP A 574 34.57 -50.31 -6.77
CA ASP A 574 35.05 -48.98 -7.20
C ASP A 574 35.33 -48.09 -5.98
N THR A 575 36.44 -48.38 -5.28
CA THR A 575 36.95 -47.55 -4.19
C THR A 575 38.20 -46.78 -4.66
N SER A 576 38.01 -45.56 -5.18
CA SER A 576 39.12 -44.60 -5.30
C SER A 576 38.79 -43.15 -4.94
N CYS A 577 37.52 -42.79 -4.69
CA CYS A 577 37.16 -41.40 -4.39
C CYS A 577 36.90 -41.12 -2.89
N ASP A 578 36.44 -42.11 -2.11
CA ASP A 578 35.99 -41.90 -0.72
C ASP A 578 37.12 -41.82 0.32
N ALA A 579 38.32 -42.34 0.02
CA ALA A 579 39.42 -42.35 0.99
C ALA A 579 39.98 -40.94 1.26
N SER A 580 39.87 -40.00 0.32
CA SER A 580 40.40 -38.64 0.49
C SER A 580 39.54 -37.76 1.41
N MET A 581 38.25 -38.07 1.58
CA MET A 581 37.35 -37.33 2.47
C MET A 581 37.60 -37.64 3.95
N LEU A 582 38.01 -38.86 4.29
CA LEU A 582 38.27 -39.25 5.68
C LEU A 582 39.62 -38.73 6.19
N GLU A 583 40.66 -38.70 5.34
CA GLU A 583 41.97 -38.16 5.74
C GLU A 583 41.96 -36.63 5.97
N GLN A 584 41.09 -35.87 5.30
CA GLN A 584 41.00 -34.42 5.53
C GLN A 584 40.22 -34.05 6.81
N VAL A 585 39.39 -34.95 7.35
CA VAL A 585 38.62 -34.71 8.58
C VAL A 585 39.46 -34.98 9.84
N GLU A 586 40.39 -35.94 9.82
CA GLU A 586 41.26 -36.23 10.96
C GLU A 586 42.31 -35.14 11.25
N VAL A 587 42.72 -34.38 10.24
CA VAL A 587 43.77 -33.33 10.38
C VAL A 587 43.26 -32.08 11.14
N LEU A 588 41.95 -31.93 11.37
CA LEU A 588 41.36 -30.77 12.06
C LEU A 588 40.98 -31.01 13.54
N THR A 589 41.27 -32.20 14.08
CA THR A 589 40.98 -32.57 15.47
C THR A 589 42.18 -32.52 16.44
N VAL A 590 43.28 -31.83 16.08
CA VAL A 590 44.41 -31.59 16.98
C VAL A 590 44.74 -30.11 17.10
#